data_AF-A0A929A663-F1
#
_entry.id   AF-A0A929A663-F1
#
_cell.length_a   1.000
_cell.length_b   1.000
_cell.length_c   1.000
_cell.angle_alpha   90.00
_cell.angle_beta   90.00
_cell.angle_gamma   90.00
#
_symmetry.space_group_name_H-M   'P 1'
#
loop_
_entity.id
_entity.type
_entity.pdbx_description
1 polymer ?
#
loop_
_entity_poly.entity_id
_entity_poly.type
_entity_poly.pdbx_seq_one_letter_code
_entity_poly.pdbx_strand_id
1 'polypeptide(L)'
;MNIQVLRDTGEMENVRGQAAEALGMLFDGNYEERSQNYYKTESALLDCISDSSAVVRFWCCYGLGNMRSHRAVDQLEAIREQDYGLCPGWWYVSEEAEDALARISGQPESARIPVHLRAN
;
A
#
# COMPACT_ATOMS: atom_id res chain seq x y z
N MET A 1 2.59 -9.86 15.02
CA MET A 1 3.86 -9.10 15.10
C MET A 1 3.83 -7.90 14.15
N ASN A 2 3.70 -8.09 12.83
CA ASN A 2 3.76 -6.96 11.87
C ASN A 2 2.63 -5.91 11.99
N ILE A 3 1.40 -6.31 12.32
CA ILE A 3 0.27 -5.35 12.50
C ILE A 3 0.53 -4.35 13.64
N GLN A 4 1.17 -4.79 14.73
CA GLN A 4 1.47 -3.90 15.85
C GLN A 4 2.55 -2.89 15.48
N VAL A 5 3.60 -3.35 14.77
CA VAL A 5 4.68 -2.48 14.26
C VAL A 5 4.13 -1.43 13.31
N LEU A 6 3.28 -1.82 12.35
CA LEU A 6 2.65 -0.88 11.41
C LEU A 6 1.90 0.26 12.13
N ARG A 7 1.21 -0.06 13.22
CA ARG A 7 0.37 0.88 13.97
C ARG A 7 1.11 1.68 15.05
N ASP A 8 2.36 1.37 15.34
CA ASP A 8 3.14 2.05 16.37
C ASP A 8 3.67 3.38 15.85
N THR A 9 2.99 4.50 16.11
CA THR A 9 3.42 5.82 15.64
C THR A 9 4.73 6.33 16.27
N GLY A 10 5.25 5.64 17.31
CA GLY A 10 6.57 5.90 17.87
C GLY A 10 7.71 5.22 17.11
N GLU A 11 7.40 4.28 16.22
CA GLU A 11 8.38 3.55 15.41
C GLU A 11 8.75 4.34 14.13
N MET A 12 9.95 4.10 13.62
CA MET A 12 10.45 4.74 12.41
C MET A 12 9.58 4.40 11.20
N GLU A 13 9.27 5.40 10.39
CA GLU A 13 8.38 5.27 9.23
C GLU A 13 8.80 4.20 8.22
N ASN A 14 10.10 3.98 8.06
CA ASN A 14 10.62 2.92 7.19
C ASN A 14 10.32 1.53 7.75
N VAL A 15 10.44 1.33 9.05
CA VAL A 15 10.11 0.05 9.73
C VAL A 15 8.61 -0.22 9.65
N ARG A 16 7.79 0.81 9.86
CA ARG A 16 6.32 0.72 9.69
C ARG A 16 5.94 0.41 8.25
N GLY A 17 6.57 1.07 7.28
CA GLY A 17 6.39 0.80 5.85
C GLY A 17 6.76 -0.64 5.46
N GLN A 18 7.90 -1.14 5.93
CA GLN A 18 8.30 -2.54 5.73
C GLN A 18 7.32 -3.53 6.37
N ALA A 19 6.74 -3.18 7.52
CA ALA A 19 5.69 -4.00 8.12
C ALA A 19 4.43 -4.05 7.24
N ALA A 20 4.03 -2.94 6.60
CA ALA A 20 2.94 -2.91 5.63
C ALA A 20 3.25 -3.73 4.36
N GLU A 21 4.44 -3.58 3.80
CA GLU A 21 4.90 -4.36 2.63
C GLU A 21 4.83 -5.87 2.94
N ALA A 22 5.44 -6.29 4.05
CA ALA A 22 5.46 -7.69 4.44
C ALA A 22 4.05 -8.25 4.67
N LEU A 23 3.14 -7.44 5.26
CA LEU A 23 1.74 -7.82 5.42
C LEU A 23 1.04 -8.01 4.07
N GLY A 24 1.27 -7.12 3.10
CA GLY A 24 0.74 -7.25 1.74
C GLY A 24 1.25 -8.50 1.02
N MET A 25 2.55 -8.77 1.11
CA MET A 25 3.19 -9.95 0.49
C MET A 25 2.64 -11.28 1.02
N LEU A 26 2.26 -11.36 2.30
CA LEU A 26 1.70 -12.60 2.88
C LEU A 26 0.41 -13.07 2.18
N PHE A 27 -0.30 -12.15 1.54
CA PHE A 27 -1.57 -12.43 0.87
C PHE A 27 -1.49 -12.24 -0.65
N ASP A 28 -0.29 -11.98 -1.19
CA ASP A 28 -0.07 -11.96 -2.62
C ASP A 28 -0.29 -13.37 -3.20
N GLY A 29 -1.23 -13.49 -4.13
CA GLY A 29 -1.68 -14.77 -4.70
C GLY A 29 -2.61 -15.62 -3.82
N ASN A 30 -2.81 -15.28 -2.54
CA ASN A 30 -3.70 -16.01 -1.61
C ASN A 30 -4.94 -15.19 -1.20
N TYR A 31 -5.28 -14.13 -1.92
CA TYR A 31 -6.36 -13.22 -1.56
C TYR A 31 -7.75 -13.91 -1.48
N GLU A 32 -7.98 -15.01 -2.20
CA GLU A 32 -9.24 -15.77 -2.12
C GLU A 32 -9.49 -16.37 -0.73
N GLU A 33 -8.42 -16.60 0.04
CA GLU A 33 -8.51 -17.10 1.41
C GLU A 33 -8.84 -15.97 2.39
N ARG A 34 -10.13 -15.71 2.57
CA ARG A 34 -10.67 -14.70 3.51
C ARG A 34 -10.61 -15.18 4.98
N SER A 35 -9.41 -15.53 5.43
CA SER A 35 -9.16 -15.96 6.81
C SER A 35 -9.31 -14.80 7.81
N GLN A 36 -9.37 -15.12 9.11
CA GLN A 36 -9.36 -14.08 10.14
C GLN A 36 -8.11 -13.18 10.06
N ASN A 37 -6.97 -13.74 9.65
CA ASN A 37 -5.72 -12.99 9.48
C ASN A 37 -5.76 -12.07 8.26
N TYR A 38 -6.46 -12.48 7.19
CA TYR A 38 -6.73 -11.62 6.04
C TYR A 38 -7.46 -10.35 6.51
N TYR A 39 -8.61 -10.49 7.18
CA TYR A 39 -9.40 -9.32 7.59
C TYR A 39 -8.69 -8.44 8.62
N LYS A 40 -7.93 -9.03 9.54
CA LYS A 40 -7.10 -8.26 10.49
C LYS A 40 -6.04 -7.42 9.77
N THR A 41 -5.39 -8.01 8.77
CA THR A 41 -4.38 -7.33 7.95
C THR A 41 -5.01 -6.24 7.10
N GLU A 42 -6.11 -6.54 6.41
CA GLU A 42 -6.84 -5.59 5.57
C GLU A 42 -7.27 -4.36 6.38
N SER A 43 -7.87 -4.58 7.56
CA SER A 43 -8.24 -3.48 8.45
C SER A 43 -7.03 -2.67 8.93
N ALA A 44 -5.91 -3.31 9.26
CA ALA A 44 -4.72 -2.58 9.68
C ALA A 44 -4.14 -1.70 8.56
N LEU A 45 -4.09 -2.20 7.33
CA LEU A 45 -3.62 -1.44 6.18
C LEU A 45 -4.60 -0.30 5.82
N LEU A 46 -5.91 -0.53 5.88
CA LEU A 46 -6.94 0.51 5.68
C LEU A 46 -6.83 1.64 6.70
N ASP A 47 -6.60 1.31 7.98
CA ASP A 47 -6.45 2.31 9.05
C ASP A 47 -5.18 3.16 8.83
N CYS A 48 -4.11 2.57 8.32
CA CYS A 48 -2.81 3.22 8.12
C CYS A 48 -2.62 3.80 6.71
N ILE A 49 -3.61 3.71 5.82
CA ILE A 49 -3.52 4.25 4.46
C ILE A 49 -3.47 5.79 4.45
N SER A 50 -3.87 6.43 5.56
CA SER A 50 -3.83 7.88 5.78
C SER A 50 -2.72 8.31 6.75
N ASP A 51 -1.71 7.46 6.99
CA ASP A 51 -0.57 7.77 7.88
C ASP A 51 0.13 9.07 7.46
N SER A 52 0.74 9.79 8.41
CA SER A 52 1.45 11.04 8.12
C SER A 52 2.66 10.83 7.19
N SER A 53 3.27 9.65 7.20
CA SER A 53 4.42 9.32 6.36
C SER A 53 4.02 8.80 4.98
N ALA A 54 4.59 9.40 3.93
CA ALA A 54 4.41 8.93 2.56
C ALA A 54 4.92 7.49 2.37
N VAL A 55 5.95 7.06 3.11
CA VAL A 55 6.47 5.69 3.05
C VAL A 55 5.43 4.69 3.53
N VAL A 56 4.77 4.97 4.66
CA VAL A 56 3.74 4.08 5.20
C VAL A 56 2.53 4.03 4.28
N ARG A 57 2.05 5.19 3.80
CA ARG A 57 0.90 5.24 2.87
C ARG A 57 1.17 4.48 1.57
N PHE A 58 2.38 4.64 1.00
CA PHE A 58 2.82 3.90 -0.17
C PHE A 58 2.69 2.39 0.04
N TRP A 59 3.29 1.86 1.10
CA TRP A 59 3.28 0.42 1.36
C TRP A 59 1.90 -0.11 1.79
N CYS A 60 1.05 0.73 2.38
CA CYS A 60 -0.37 0.40 2.60
C CYS A 60 -1.12 0.25 1.28
N CYS A 61 -0.93 1.18 0.32
CA CYS A 61 -1.53 1.06 -1.02
C CYS A 61 -1.08 -0.22 -1.70
N TYR A 62 0.22 -0.48 -1.71
CA TYR A 62 0.81 -1.71 -2.25
C TYR A 62 0.15 -2.97 -1.65
N GLY A 63 0.09 -3.06 -0.32
CA GLY A 63 -0.46 -4.23 0.36
C GLY A 63 -1.94 -4.45 0.08
N LEU A 64 -2.75 -3.38 0.07
CA LEU A 64 -4.17 -3.46 -0.26
C LEU A 64 -4.41 -3.88 -1.72
N GLY A 65 -3.55 -3.45 -2.64
CA GLY A 65 -3.53 -3.90 -4.03
C GLY A 65 -3.26 -5.41 -4.16
N ASN A 66 -2.22 -5.92 -3.48
CA ASN A 66 -1.88 -7.35 -3.48
C ASN A 66 -3.01 -8.20 -2.90
N MET A 67 -3.68 -7.70 -1.87
CA MET A 67 -4.84 -8.34 -1.23
C MET A 67 -6.12 -8.29 -2.07
N ARG A 68 -6.12 -7.55 -3.19
CA ARG A 68 -7.32 -7.26 -4.00
C ARG A 68 -8.47 -6.72 -3.13
N SER A 69 -8.15 -5.77 -2.25
CA SER A 69 -9.09 -5.20 -1.28
C SER A 69 -10.08 -4.24 -1.96
N HIS A 70 -11.27 -4.75 -2.31
CA HIS A 70 -12.36 -3.90 -2.82
C HIS A 70 -12.82 -2.84 -1.81
N ARG A 71 -12.57 -3.05 -0.52
CA ARG A 71 -12.88 -2.07 0.55
C ARG A 71 -11.98 -0.84 0.49
N ALA A 72 -10.82 -0.92 -0.17
CA ALA A 72 -9.87 0.17 -0.27
C ALA A 72 -10.15 1.11 -1.46
N VAL A 73 -11.04 0.75 -2.39
CA VAL A 73 -11.20 1.44 -3.68
C VAL A 73 -11.42 2.94 -3.51
N ASP A 74 -12.42 3.36 -2.73
CA ASP A 74 -12.73 4.79 -2.56
C ASP A 74 -11.55 5.59 -1.97
N GLN A 75 -10.82 4.99 -1.00
CA GLN A 75 -9.65 5.63 -0.40
C GLN A 75 -8.47 5.70 -1.37
N LEU A 76 -8.25 4.65 -2.16
CA LEU A 76 -7.20 4.61 -3.18
C LEU A 76 -7.48 5.60 -4.32
N GLU A 77 -8.74 5.76 -4.74
CA GLU A 77 -9.12 6.78 -5.72
C GLU A 77 -8.82 8.18 -5.20
N ALA A 78 -9.18 8.48 -3.95
CA ALA A 78 -8.85 9.76 -3.34
C ALA A 78 -7.32 9.99 -3.27
N ILE A 79 -6.55 8.98 -2.86
CA ILE A 79 -5.08 9.05 -2.78
C ILE A 79 -4.45 9.28 -4.16
N ARG A 80 -4.91 8.55 -5.18
CA ARG A 80 -4.48 8.72 -6.57
C ARG A 80 -4.62 10.18 -7.03
N GLU A 81 -5.65 10.88 -6.59
CA GLU A 81 -5.95 12.24 -7.02
C GLU A 81 -5.18 13.32 -6.24
N GLN A 82 -4.86 13.07 -4.97
CA GLN A 82 -4.43 14.12 -4.05
C GLN A 82 -3.06 13.90 -3.39
N ASP A 83 -2.51 12.69 -3.39
CA ASP A 83 -1.32 12.35 -2.60
C ASP A 83 -0.05 12.20 -3.46
N TYR A 84 0.70 13.29 -3.56
CA TYR A 84 1.95 13.36 -4.31
C TYR A 84 3.19 13.13 -3.42
N GLY A 85 3.03 12.50 -2.25
CA GLY A 85 4.15 12.11 -1.40
C GLY A 85 5.08 11.14 -2.12
N LEU A 86 6.40 11.32 -2.01
CA LEU A 86 7.39 10.44 -2.62
C LEU A 86 7.79 9.33 -1.65
N CYS A 87 7.73 8.08 -2.09
CA CYS A 87 8.41 6.98 -1.41
C CYS A 87 9.87 6.91 -1.89
N PRO A 88 10.89 7.15 -1.02
CA PRO A 88 12.28 7.18 -1.45
C PRO A 88 12.72 5.87 -2.12
N GLY A 89 13.38 6.00 -3.27
CA GLY A 89 13.80 4.84 -4.09
C GLY A 89 12.71 4.31 -5.04
N TRP A 90 11.48 4.80 -4.93
CA TRP A 90 10.31 4.38 -5.71
C TRP A 90 9.66 5.56 -6.43
N TRP A 91 8.33 5.64 -6.40
CA TRP A 91 7.51 6.66 -7.03
C TRP A 91 6.51 7.28 -6.05
N TYR A 92 5.58 8.10 -6.56
CA TYR A 92 4.62 8.82 -5.72
C TYR A 92 3.54 7.90 -5.13
N VAL A 93 2.99 8.23 -3.97
CA VAL A 93 1.89 7.46 -3.36
C VAL A 93 0.69 7.38 -4.31
N SER A 94 0.36 8.46 -5.02
CA SER A 94 -0.70 8.49 -6.03
C SER A 94 -0.50 7.47 -7.15
N GLU A 95 0.75 7.28 -7.59
CA GLU A 95 1.10 6.31 -8.62
C GLU A 95 1.00 4.87 -8.11
N GLU A 96 1.37 4.60 -6.86
CA GLU A 96 1.15 3.29 -6.24
C GLU A 96 -0.34 3.01 -6.01
N ALA A 97 -1.13 4.03 -5.66
CA ALA A 97 -2.57 3.89 -5.55
C ALA A 97 -3.22 3.53 -6.89
N GLU A 98 -2.73 4.11 -8.00
CA GLU A 98 -3.15 3.72 -9.35
C GLU A 98 -2.81 2.26 -9.65
N ASP A 99 -1.59 1.82 -9.33
CA ASP A 99 -1.19 0.43 -9.56
C ASP A 99 -1.98 -0.54 -8.65
N ALA A 100 -2.25 -0.16 -7.40
CA ALA A 100 -3.10 -0.94 -6.50
C ALA A 100 -4.54 -1.08 -7.03
N LEU A 101 -5.11 -0.03 -7.61
CA LEU A 101 -6.43 -0.07 -8.27
C LEU A 101 -6.40 -0.97 -9.53
N ALA A 102 -5.32 -0.93 -10.31
CA ALA A 102 -5.12 -1.83 -11.44
C ALA A 102 -5.08 -3.30 -10.97
N ARG A 103 -4.32 -3.60 -9.91
CA ARG A 103 -4.36 -4.90 -9.24
C ARG A 103 -5.80 -5.22 -8.81
N ILE A 104 -6.48 -4.40 -8.02
CA ILE A 104 -7.85 -4.72 -7.56
C ILE A 104 -8.83 -5.03 -8.72
N SER A 105 -8.71 -4.33 -9.85
CA SER A 105 -9.57 -4.51 -11.02
C SER A 105 -9.11 -5.62 -12.01
N GLY A 106 -7.96 -6.25 -11.77
CA GLY A 106 -7.40 -7.25 -12.68
C GLY A 106 -6.81 -6.67 -13.97
N GLN A 107 -6.54 -5.36 -14.00
CA GLN A 107 -5.89 -4.67 -15.11
C GLN A 107 -4.36 -4.76 -14.98
N PRO A 108 -3.61 -4.66 -16.09
CA PRO A 108 -2.16 -4.56 -16.03
C PRO A 108 -1.75 -3.25 -15.35
N GLU A 109 -0.70 -3.32 -14.54
CA GLU A 109 -0.07 -2.17 -13.89
C GLU A 109 0.74 -1.35 -14.90
N SER A 110 1.02 -0.09 -14.56
CA SER A 110 1.90 0.75 -15.36
C SER A 110 3.35 0.23 -15.27
N ALA A 111 4.08 0.27 -16.40
CA ALA A 111 5.51 -0.03 -16.41
C ALA A 111 6.32 1.13 -15.81
N ARG A 112 6.23 1.28 -14.48
CA ARG A 112 6.86 2.39 -13.76
C ARG A 112 8.34 2.18 -13.54
N ILE A 113 9.05 3.30 -13.53
CA ILE A 113 10.42 3.39 -13.04
C ILE A 113 10.46 4.36 -11.85
N PRO A 114 11.35 4.12 -10.87
CA PRO A 114 11.60 5.04 -9.78
C PRO A 114 11.81 6.48 -10.25
N VAL A 115 11.28 7.45 -9.50
CA VAL A 115 11.31 8.88 -9.87
C VAL A 115 12.74 9.36 -10.13
N HIS A 116 13.71 8.92 -9.35
CA HIS A 116 15.12 9.30 -9.51
C HIS A 116 15.79 8.76 -10.79
N LEU A 117 15.14 7.83 -11.50
CA LEU A 117 15.59 7.27 -12.79
C LEU A 117 14.81 7.84 -13.99
N ARG A 118 13.79 8.68 -13.75
CA ARG A 118 13.04 9.33 -14.83
C ARG A 118 13.95 10.36 -15.49
N ALA A 119 14.10 10.28 -16.81
CA ALA A 119 14.84 11.29 -17.56
C ALA A 119 14.15 12.66 -17.37
N ASN A 120 14.96 13.71 -17.20
CA ASN A 120 14.48 15.09 -17.21
C ASN A 120 13.95 15.48 -18.59
#